data_AF-A0A6A0HEB0-F1
#
_entry.id   AF-A0A6A0HEB0-F1
#
_cell.length_a   1.000
_cell.length_b   1.000
_cell.length_c   1.000
_cell.angle_alpha   90.00
_cell.angle_beta   90.00
_cell.angle_gamma   90.00
#
_symmetry.space_group_name_H-M   'P 1'
#
loop_
_entity.id
_entity.type
_entity.pdbx_description
1 polymer ?
#
loop_
_entity_poly.entity_id
_entity_poly.type
_entity_poly.pdbx_seq_one_letter_code
_entity_poly.pdbx_strand_id
1 'polypeptide(L)'
;MVVGRYHSHRLLVVVIDINTFYCVAGRAAGDGGRLVPLAPRLQLLVVAIDINNCNREVGRAARDGGRPEMVVGWYHSHPGFGCWLSGVDINTQQSFEALSERAVAVVVDPIQSVKGKVVIDAFRLINPNMVVLGQEPRQTTSNLGHLQKPSIQALIHGLNRHYYSIPIKYRMNEKEQQMLLNLHKKSWLEGLTLTDYTSHAATNETTVKDILGLAQHYHKSLEEEENMTPEQLAIKNVGKVDPKRHLEDKVDLLMTENVVQCLGAMLDTVIFK
;
A
#
# COMPACT_ATOMS: atom_id res chain seq x y z
N MET A 1 -6.21 19.59 -6.38
CA MET A 1 -6.61 20.91 -6.91
C MET A 1 -8.05 21.19 -6.48
N VAL A 2 -8.31 22.45 -6.10
CA VAL A 2 -9.55 23.06 -5.57
C VAL A 2 -9.69 23.06 -4.03
N VAL A 3 -9.80 24.30 -3.57
CA VAL A 3 -9.83 24.85 -2.21
C VAL A 3 -11.27 24.83 -1.67
N GLY A 4 -11.43 24.51 -0.39
CA GLY A 4 -12.66 24.77 0.36
C GLY A 4 -12.33 25.33 1.73
N ARG A 5 -12.67 26.60 1.98
CA ARG A 5 -12.65 27.19 3.33
C ARG A 5 -13.67 26.47 4.19
N TYR A 6 -13.24 25.86 5.29
CA TYR A 6 -14.14 25.42 6.35
C TYR A 6 -13.75 26.07 7.68
N HIS A 7 -14.63 26.93 8.17
CA HIS A 7 -14.61 27.44 9.54
C HIS A 7 -15.08 26.36 10.52
N SER A 8 -14.42 26.33 11.67
CA SER A 8 -14.91 25.83 12.97
C SER A 8 -14.77 24.35 13.35
N HIS A 9 -14.02 23.52 12.64
CA HIS A 9 -13.44 22.29 13.23
C HIS A 9 -12.04 22.06 12.65
N ARG A 10 -10.99 22.20 13.47
CA ARG A 10 -9.59 21.99 13.06
C ARG A 10 -9.31 20.50 12.84
N LEU A 11 -9.76 19.97 11.70
CA LEU A 11 -9.30 18.67 11.18
C LEU A 11 -7.87 18.85 10.64
N LEU A 12 -6.94 18.03 11.12
CA LEU A 12 -5.60 17.92 10.54
C LEU A 12 -5.72 17.15 9.22
N VAL A 13 -5.50 17.82 8.09
CA VAL A 13 -5.43 17.16 6.78
C VAL A 13 -3.96 16.93 6.47
N VAL A 14 -3.51 15.67 6.56
CA VAL A 14 -2.17 15.26 6.15
C VAL A 14 -2.29 14.67 4.75
N VAL A 15 -1.84 15.40 3.74
CA VAL A 15 -1.75 14.88 2.37
C VAL A 15 -0.41 14.14 2.27
N ILE A 16 -0.46 12.81 2.32
CA ILE A 16 0.70 11.96 2.04
C ILE A 16 0.63 11.60 0.56
N ASP A 17 1.38 12.33 -0.27
CA ASP A 17 1.57 11.95 -1.66
C ASP A 17 2.61 10.82 -1.73
N ILE A 18 2.12 9.59 -1.88
CA ILE A 18 2.93 8.36 -1.96
C ILE A 18 3.76 8.33 -3.26
N ASN A 19 3.47 9.20 -4.25
CA ASN A 19 4.22 9.27 -5.50
C ASN A 19 5.36 10.30 -5.47
N THR A 20 5.46 11.13 -4.43
CA THR A 20 6.60 12.04 -4.26
C THR A 20 7.73 11.32 -3.51
N PHE A 21 8.21 10.20 -4.06
CA PHE A 21 9.52 9.63 -3.75
C PHE A 21 10.62 10.39 -4.51
N TYR A 22 10.59 11.71 -4.49
CA TYR A 22 11.77 12.47 -4.88
C TYR A 22 12.63 12.64 -3.63
N CYS A 23 13.56 11.70 -3.45
CA CYS A 23 14.84 12.04 -2.85
C CYS A 23 15.33 13.28 -3.61
N VAL A 24 15.13 14.47 -3.04
CA VAL A 24 15.91 15.64 -3.43
C VAL A 24 17.29 15.41 -2.85
N ALA A 25 18.04 14.51 -3.49
CA ALA A 25 19.49 14.57 -3.49
C ALA A 25 19.87 15.80 -4.32
N GLY A 26 19.63 16.98 -3.74
CA GLY A 26 20.06 18.25 -4.32
C GLY A 26 21.57 18.22 -4.39
N ARG A 27 22.11 18.06 -5.60
CA ARG A 27 23.49 18.46 -5.89
C ARG A 27 23.60 19.94 -5.51
N ALA A 28 24.35 20.23 -4.46
CA ALA A 28 24.85 21.57 -4.22
C ALA A 28 25.71 21.95 -5.44
N ALA A 29 25.17 22.81 -6.30
CA ALA A 29 25.93 23.46 -7.35
C ALA A 29 26.76 24.57 -6.68
N GLY A 30 28.09 24.44 -6.75
CA GLY A 30 29.02 25.49 -6.36
C GLY A 30 30.18 25.00 -5.50
N ASP A 31 31.15 24.30 -6.09
CA ASP A 31 32.55 24.74 -6.07
C ASP A 31 33.45 23.74 -6.82
N GLY A 32 34.38 24.27 -7.61
CA GLY A 32 35.38 23.49 -8.32
C GLY A 32 36.34 22.81 -7.35
N GLY A 33 36.32 21.47 -7.30
CA GLY A 33 37.24 20.70 -6.46
C GLY A 33 37.40 19.26 -6.98
N ARG A 34 38.65 18.85 -7.19
CA ARG A 34 39.14 17.57 -7.74
C ARG A 34 38.37 16.32 -7.30
N LEU A 35 38.16 15.41 -8.27
CA LEU A 35 37.88 14.00 -8.03
C LEU A 35 39.05 13.33 -7.29
N VAL A 36 38.80 12.85 -6.08
CA VAL A 36 39.67 11.90 -5.37
C VAL A 36 38.88 10.59 -5.23
N PRO A 37 39.41 9.43 -5.66
CA PRO A 37 38.71 8.18 -5.52
C PRO A 37 38.91 7.63 -4.09
N LEU A 38 37.83 7.25 -3.41
CA LEU A 38 37.89 6.52 -2.14
C LEU A 38 37.09 5.22 -2.23
N ALA A 39 37.77 4.16 -1.82
CA ALA A 39 37.40 2.74 -1.84
C ALA A 39 36.21 2.41 -0.89
N PRO A 40 35.63 1.19 -0.97
CA PRO A 40 34.34 0.88 -0.40
C PRO A 40 34.47 0.52 1.09
N ARG A 41 33.92 1.38 1.96
CA ARG A 41 33.52 1.02 3.31
C ARG A 41 32.12 1.58 3.52
N LEU A 42 31.14 0.70 3.71
CA LEU A 42 29.81 1.05 4.21
C LEU A 42 29.97 1.64 5.62
N GLN A 43 30.21 2.94 5.69
CA GLN A 43 29.83 3.74 6.84
C GLN A 43 28.41 4.23 6.57
N LEU A 44 27.53 3.96 7.53
CA LEU A 44 26.21 4.55 7.64
C LEU A 44 26.40 6.06 7.75
N LEU A 45 26.52 6.75 6.62
CA LEU A 45 26.53 8.20 6.57
C LEU A 45 25.10 8.63 6.85
N VAL A 46 24.79 8.91 8.12
CA VAL A 46 23.68 9.78 8.47
C VAL A 46 24.06 11.14 7.88
N VAL A 47 23.74 11.34 6.60
CA VAL A 47 23.75 12.67 6.01
C VAL A 47 22.72 13.44 6.82
N ALA A 48 23.19 14.24 7.76
CA ALA A 48 22.38 15.28 8.38
C ALA A 48 22.03 16.25 7.25
N ILE A 49 20.95 15.96 6.53
CA ILE A 49 20.31 16.94 5.67
C ILE A 49 20.00 18.11 6.60
N ASP A 50 20.41 19.33 6.21
CA ASP A 50 19.93 20.52 6.89
C ASP A 50 18.44 20.67 6.58
N ILE A 51 17.63 19.95 7.36
CA ILE A 51 16.18 19.89 7.25
C ILE A 51 15.61 21.31 7.33
N ASN A 52 16.25 22.22 8.07
CA ASN A 52 15.80 23.59 8.21
C ASN A 52 16.00 24.38 6.91
N ASN A 53 17.13 24.22 6.24
CA ASN A 53 17.36 24.89 4.96
C ASN A 53 16.48 24.30 3.85
N CYS A 54 16.38 22.97 3.76
CA CYS A 54 15.52 22.28 2.80
C CYS A 54 14.04 22.68 2.97
N ASN A 55 13.52 22.66 4.21
CA ASN A 55 12.14 23.07 4.49
C ASN A 55 11.89 24.54 4.16
N ARG A 56 12.89 25.41 4.35
CA ARG A 56 12.78 26.83 4.01
C ARG A 56 12.69 27.05 2.50
N GLU A 57 13.52 26.35 1.73
CA GLU A 57 13.52 26.44 0.27
C GLU A 57 12.23 25.85 -0.34
N VAL A 58 11.83 24.66 0.07
CA VAL A 58 10.59 24.02 -0.37
C VAL A 58 9.37 24.85 0.05
N GLY A 59 9.38 25.39 1.27
CA GLY A 59 8.31 26.26 1.76
C GLY A 59 8.18 27.57 0.98
N ARG A 60 9.28 28.13 0.48
CA ARG A 60 9.26 29.29 -0.43
C ARG A 60 8.69 28.89 -1.79
N ALA A 61 9.21 27.83 -2.40
CA ALA A 61 8.74 27.35 -3.70
C ALA A 61 7.24 26.99 -3.70
N ALA A 62 6.73 26.40 -2.62
CA ALA A 62 5.30 26.11 -2.47
C ALA A 62 4.46 27.40 -2.40
N ARG A 63 4.90 28.40 -1.63
CA ARG A 63 4.23 29.70 -1.54
C ARG A 63 4.18 30.40 -2.89
N ASP A 64 5.28 30.41 -3.61
CA ASP A 64 5.38 31.02 -4.94
C ASP A 64 4.49 30.28 -5.97
N GLY A 65 4.36 28.96 -5.83
CA GLY A 65 3.44 28.12 -6.59
C GLY A 65 1.97 28.19 -6.16
N GLY A 66 1.59 29.15 -5.30
CA GLY A 66 0.21 29.34 -4.85
C GLY A 66 -0.28 28.32 -3.81
N ARG A 67 0.63 27.62 -3.14
CA ARG A 67 0.36 26.63 -2.10
C ARG A 67 0.86 27.12 -0.73
N PRO A 68 0.07 27.93 0.01
CA PRO A 68 0.47 28.51 1.29
C PRO A 68 0.23 27.55 2.46
N GLU A 69 0.56 26.26 2.32
CA GLU A 69 0.42 25.30 3.42
C GLU A 69 1.57 25.44 4.44
N MET A 70 1.29 25.09 5.69
CA MET A 70 2.28 25.05 6.77
C MET A 70 2.65 23.60 7.09
N VAL A 71 3.87 23.41 7.61
CA VAL A 71 4.32 22.10 8.10
C VAL A 71 3.50 21.72 9.32
N VAL A 72 2.85 20.55 9.28
CA VAL A 72 1.97 20.04 10.34
C VAL A 72 2.52 18.80 11.06
N GLY A 73 3.67 18.31 10.64
CA GLY A 73 4.27 17.08 11.15
C GLY A 73 5.35 16.56 10.22
N TRP A 74 5.75 15.31 10.43
CA TRP A 74 6.73 14.60 9.62
C TRP A 74 6.35 13.12 9.52
N TYR A 75 6.91 12.43 8.53
CA TYR A 75 6.72 11.00 8.38
C TYR A 75 8.05 10.32 8.07
N HIS A 76 8.13 9.03 8.39
CA HIS A 76 9.24 8.18 8.01
C HIS A 76 8.75 6.74 7.84
N SER A 77 9.62 5.88 7.30
CA SER A 77 9.27 4.49 7.00
C SER A 77 10.02 3.52 7.90
N HIS A 78 9.33 2.48 8.36
CA HIS A 78 9.92 1.33 9.09
C HIS A 78 9.71 0.08 8.23
N PRO A 79 10.67 -0.28 7.36
CA PRO A 79 10.47 -1.40 6.45
C PRO A 79 10.51 -2.75 7.20
N GLY A 80 9.38 -3.44 7.30
CA GLY A 80 9.27 -4.80 7.84
C GLY A 80 9.20 -4.90 9.37
N PHE A 81 9.28 -3.80 10.10
CA PHE A 81 9.25 -3.77 11.57
C PHE A 81 7.89 -3.38 12.17
N GLY A 82 6.92 -2.99 11.34
CA GLY A 82 5.66 -2.41 11.77
C GLY A 82 5.79 -0.95 12.24
N CYS A 83 4.68 -0.36 12.66
CA CYS A 83 4.61 1.06 13.02
C CYS A 83 4.83 1.28 14.53
N TRP A 84 5.98 1.86 14.90
CA TRP A 84 6.31 2.30 16.26
C TRP A 84 7.37 3.41 16.20
N LEU A 85 7.65 4.09 17.32
CA LEU A 85 8.69 5.11 17.40
C LEU A 85 9.90 4.59 18.18
N SER A 86 11.09 4.67 17.58
CA SER A 86 12.35 4.41 18.26
C SER A 86 12.79 5.59 19.14
N GLY A 87 13.81 5.38 19.98
CA GLY A 87 14.36 6.47 20.80
C GLY A 87 14.86 7.67 19.96
N VAL A 88 15.37 7.41 18.75
CA VAL A 88 15.80 8.48 17.82
C VAL A 88 14.57 9.21 17.26
N ASP A 89 13.50 8.49 16.95
CA ASP A 89 12.25 9.08 16.44
C ASP A 89 11.56 9.92 17.52
N ILE A 90 11.60 9.48 18.78
CA ILE A 90 11.08 10.24 19.93
C ILE A 90 11.83 11.57 20.09
N ASN A 91 13.16 11.56 20.04
CA ASN A 91 13.96 12.79 20.16
C ASN A 91 13.70 13.76 19.00
N THR A 92 13.52 13.21 17.80
CA THR A 92 13.19 13.99 16.60
C THR A 92 11.80 14.62 16.73
N GLN A 93 10.79 13.84 17.12
CA GLN A 93 9.43 14.32 17.35
C GLN A 93 9.39 15.38 18.46
N GLN A 94 10.17 15.24 19.53
CA GLN A 94 10.26 16.25 20.59
C GLN A 94 10.76 17.60 20.06
N SER A 95 11.71 17.58 19.13
CA SER A 95 12.21 18.80 18.47
C SER A 95 11.14 19.45 17.58
N PHE A 96 10.34 18.65 16.87
CA PHE A 96 9.22 19.15 16.07
C PHE A 96 8.06 19.68 16.93
N GLU A 97 7.75 19.04 18.06
CA GLU A 97 6.72 19.50 19.00
C GLU A 97 7.10 20.82 19.68
N ALA A 98 8.40 21.10 19.87
CA ALA A 98 8.88 22.38 20.38
C ALA A 98 8.62 23.55 19.40
N LEU A 99 8.69 23.28 18.09
CA LEU A 99 8.37 24.28 17.05
C LEU A 99 6.85 24.37 16.82
N SER A 100 6.14 23.25 16.90
CA SER A 100 4.71 23.16 16.63
C SER A 100 4.07 22.16 17.59
N GLU A 101 3.34 22.68 18.58
CA GLU A 101 2.77 21.90 19.67
C GLU A 101 1.95 20.67 19.20
N ARG A 102 1.28 20.79 18.04
CA ARG A 102 0.42 19.74 17.45
C ARG A 102 1.06 18.96 16.31
N ALA A 103 2.39 18.91 16.24
CA ALA A 103 3.10 18.09 15.25
C ALA A 103 2.73 16.60 15.40
N VAL A 104 2.51 15.92 14.27
CA VAL A 104 2.21 14.48 14.24
C VAL A 104 3.35 13.74 13.54
N ALA A 105 3.78 12.61 14.10
CA ALA A 105 4.70 11.68 13.47
C ALA A 105 3.91 10.56 12.79
N VAL A 106 4.07 10.36 11.49
CA VAL A 106 3.44 9.25 10.75
C VAL A 106 4.49 8.19 10.41
N VAL A 107 4.19 6.93 10.69
CA VAL A 107 5.06 5.80 10.37
C VAL A 107 4.39 4.90 9.35
N VAL A 108 5.07 4.62 8.24
CA VAL A 108 4.57 3.77 7.17
C VAL A 108 5.46 2.54 7.03
N ASP A 109 4.88 1.34 7.01
CA ASP A 109 5.61 0.10 6.66
C ASP A 109 5.23 -0.34 5.24
N PRO A 110 6.06 -0.05 4.22
CA PRO A 110 5.75 -0.42 2.84
C PRO A 110 5.88 -1.92 2.57
N ILE A 111 6.59 -2.68 3.41
CA ILE A 111 6.83 -4.11 3.19
C ILE A 111 5.64 -4.92 3.70
N GLN A 112 5.11 -4.57 4.88
CA GLN A 112 3.93 -5.25 5.42
C GLN A 112 2.61 -4.74 4.81
N SER A 113 2.64 -3.61 4.11
CA SER A 113 1.49 -3.09 3.37
C SER A 113 1.23 -3.94 2.13
N VAL A 114 0.07 -4.61 2.10
CA VAL A 114 -0.38 -5.45 0.98
C VAL A 114 -1.63 -4.85 0.33
N LYS A 115 -1.96 -5.29 -0.90
CA LYS A 115 -3.19 -4.87 -1.59
C LYS A 115 -4.40 -5.13 -0.67
N GLY A 116 -5.08 -4.05 -0.24
CA GLY A 116 -6.23 -4.11 0.66
C GLY A 116 -5.94 -3.82 2.14
N LYS A 117 -4.67 -3.77 2.57
CA LYS A 117 -4.29 -3.36 3.93
C LYS A 117 -3.01 -2.53 3.91
N VAL A 118 -3.15 -1.23 4.15
CA VAL A 118 -2.02 -0.33 4.34
C VAL A 118 -1.66 -0.30 5.82
N VAL A 119 -0.40 -0.59 6.13
CA VAL A 119 0.16 -0.53 7.49
C VAL A 119 0.72 0.87 7.71
N ILE A 120 -0.10 1.71 8.34
CA ILE A 120 0.19 3.11 8.63
C ILE A 120 -0.44 3.48 9.97
N ASP A 121 0.35 4.11 10.83
CA ASP A 121 -0.11 4.67 12.09
C ASP A 121 0.47 6.07 12.30
N ALA A 122 -0.28 6.87 13.07
CA ALA A 122 0.11 8.21 13.47
C ALA A 122 0.33 8.24 14.98
N PHE A 123 1.42 8.87 15.41
CA PHE A 123 1.83 8.94 16.81
C PHE A 123 2.07 10.39 17.25
N ARG A 124 1.89 10.61 18.55
CA ARG A 124 2.26 11.85 19.22
C ARG A 124 2.82 11.56 20.60
N LEU A 125 3.77 12.37 21.06
CA LEU A 125 4.39 12.15 22.36
C LEU A 125 3.44 12.51 23.50
N ILE A 126 3.66 11.82 24.61
CA ILE A 126 3.05 12.12 25.89
C ILE A 126 4.03 12.97 26.67
N ASN A 127 3.60 14.12 27.18
CA ASN A 127 4.44 14.90 28.08
C ASN A 127 4.61 14.14 29.41
N PRO A 128 5.83 13.81 29.84
CA PRO A 128 6.06 13.03 31.06
C PRO A 128 5.50 13.72 32.31
N ASN A 129 5.44 15.05 32.33
CA ASN A 129 4.89 15.82 33.45
C ASN A 129 3.39 15.56 33.63
N MET A 130 2.65 15.27 32.56
CA MET A 130 1.21 14.97 32.64
C MET A 130 0.94 13.57 33.21
N VAL A 131 1.80 12.60 32.89
CA VAL A 131 1.69 11.22 33.39
C VAL A 131 1.90 11.17 34.90
N VAL A 132 2.88 11.91 35.41
CA VAL A 132 3.15 12.03 36.85
C VAL A 132 1.98 12.69 37.58
N LEU A 133 1.28 13.62 36.93
CA LEU A 133 0.10 14.29 37.47
C LEU A 133 -1.18 13.41 37.40
N GLY A 134 -1.08 12.18 36.89
CA GLY A 134 -2.22 11.27 36.74
C GLY A 134 -3.28 11.75 35.77
N GLN A 135 -2.99 12.78 34.96
CA GLN A 135 -3.90 13.25 33.92
C GLN A 135 -3.75 12.38 32.68
N GLU A 136 -4.87 11.86 32.19
CA GLU A 136 -4.93 11.17 30.90
C GLU A 136 -4.40 12.13 29.81
N PRO A 137 -3.29 11.81 29.12
CA PRO A 137 -2.69 12.70 28.13
C PRO A 137 -3.52 12.76 26.83
N ARG A 138 -4.56 11.93 26.73
CA ARG A 138 -5.48 11.86 25.60
C ARG A 138 -6.52 12.95 25.75
N GLN A 139 -6.59 13.88 24.80
CA GLN A 139 -7.78 14.73 24.65
C GLN A 139 -8.95 13.83 24.23
N THR A 140 -9.88 13.59 25.14
CA THR A 140 -11.14 12.87 24.90
C THR A 140 -12.06 13.72 24.03
N THR A 141 -11.69 13.91 22.76
CA THR A 141 -12.67 14.34 21.76
C THR A 141 -13.67 13.20 21.56
N SER A 142 -14.94 13.53 21.38
CA SER A 142 -16.09 12.61 21.28
C SER A 142 -16.02 11.54 20.16
N ASN A 143 -14.88 11.40 19.48
CA ASN A 143 -14.59 10.35 18.51
C ASN A 143 -14.10 9.07 19.22
N LEU A 144 -14.90 8.51 20.14
CA LEU A 144 -14.73 7.13 20.58
C LEU A 144 -15.12 6.22 19.41
N GLY A 145 -14.18 5.95 18.51
CA GLY A 145 -14.46 5.14 17.33
C GLY A 145 -13.21 4.43 16.87
N HIS A 146 -12.99 3.23 17.41
CA HIS A 146 -12.08 2.22 16.88
C HIS A 146 -10.58 2.59 16.94
N LEU A 147 -10.01 2.61 18.14
CA LEU A 147 -8.55 2.45 18.26
C LEU A 147 -8.23 1.04 17.75
N GLN A 148 -7.51 0.93 16.63
CA GLN A 148 -7.07 -0.38 16.15
C GLN A 148 -6.21 -1.04 17.24
N LYS A 149 -6.40 -2.33 17.45
CA LYS A 149 -5.64 -3.08 18.46
C LYS A 149 -4.16 -2.94 18.11
N PRO A 150 -3.33 -2.32 18.99
CA PRO A 150 -1.95 -2.09 18.65
C PRO A 150 -1.19 -3.41 18.52
N SER A 151 -0.14 -3.40 17.70
CA SER A 151 0.79 -4.52 17.61
C SER A 151 1.50 -4.74 18.95
N ILE A 152 1.76 -6.00 19.29
CA ILE A 152 2.53 -6.38 20.50
C ILE A 152 3.91 -5.71 20.48
N GLN A 153 4.54 -5.61 19.31
CA GLN A 153 5.83 -4.93 19.13
C GLN A 153 5.74 -3.45 19.52
N ALA A 154 4.71 -2.74 19.06
CA ALA A 154 4.51 -1.33 19.39
C ALA A 154 4.30 -1.12 20.91
N LEU A 155 3.61 -2.03 21.59
CA LEU A 155 3.43 -1.99 23.04
C LEU A 155 4.76 -2.16 23.79
N ILE A 156 5.62 -3.07 23.34
CA ILE A 156 6.96 -3.28 23.92
C ILE A 156 7.83 -2.03 23.74
N HIS A 157 7.72 -1.36 22.60
CA HIS A 157 8.46 -0.14 22.27
C HIS A 157 7.87 1.15 22.86
N GLY A 158 7.01 1.06 23.87
CA GLY A 158 6.62 2.21 24.69
C GLY A 158 5.33 2.92 24.25
N LEU A 159 4.51 2.31 23.40
CA LEU A 159 3.15 2.77 23.16
C LEU A 159 2.36 2.83 24.48
N ASN A 160 1.61 3.91 24.71
CA ASN A 160 0.94 4.29 25.96
C ASN A 160 1.85 4.67 27.14
N ARG A 161 3.18 4.72 26.96
CA ARG A 161 4.12 5.24 27.97
C ARG A 161 4.77 6.54 27.52
N HIS A 162 5.37 6.53 26.34
CA HIS A 162 6.07 7.69 25.77
C HIS A 162 5.26 8.39 24.68
N TYR A 163 4.39 7.66 23.99
CA TYR A 163 3.56 8.17 22.91
C TYR A 163 2.23 7.41 22.82
N TYR A 164 1.25 8.01 22.18
CA TYR A 164 -0.04 7.38 21.88
C TYR A 164 -0.32 7.36 20.39
N SER A 165 -1.07 6.35 19.93
CA SER A 165 -1.56 6.27 18.56
C SER A 165 -2.81 7.13 18.37
N ILE A 166 -2.88 7.79 17.22
CA ILE A 166 -3.99 8.61 16.74
C ILE A 166 -4.68 7.86 15.60
N PRO A 167 -6.02 7.65 15.65
CA PRO A 167 -6.73 7.00 14.56
C PRO A 167 -6.71 7.85 13.28
N ILE A 168 -6.31 7.23 12.17
CA ILE A 168 -6.26 7.88 10.86
C ILE A 168 -7.60 7.65 10.15
N LYS A 169 -8.14 8.73 9.55
CA LYS A 169 -9.27 8.65 8.62
C LYS A 169 -8.85 9.15 7.26
N TYR A 170 -9.21 8.40 6.23
CA TYR A 170 -9.01 8.81 4.85
C TYR A 170 -10.19 9.65 4.39
N ARG A 171 -9.89 10.77 3.73
CA ARG A 171 -10.88 11.58 3.03
C ARG A 171 -10.48 11.62 1.56
N MET A 172 -11.43 11.29 0.71
CA MET A 172 -11.24 11.28 -0.74
C MET A 172 -12.37 12.04 -1.38
N ASN A 173 -12.04 12.91 -2.33
CA ASN A 173 -13.04 13.66 -3.07
C ASN A 173 -13.62 12.79 -4.20
N GLU A 174 -14.85 13.08 -4.62
CA GLU A 174 -15.51 12.35 -5.72
C GLU A 174 -14.70 12.41 -7.02
N LYS A 175 -14.10 13.57 -7.33
CA LYS A 175 -13.24 13.74 -8.50
C LYS A 175 -11.96 12.90 -8.43
N GLU A 176 -11.37 12.79 -7.24
CA GLU A 176 -10.19 11.94 -7.02
C GLU A 176 -10.57 10.47 -7.17
N GLN A 177 -11.74 10.09 -6.69
CA GLN A 177 -12.29 8.75 -6.87
C GLN A 177 -12.53 8.41 -8.34
N GLN A 178 -13.20 9.29 -9.08
CA GLN A 178 -13.39 9.11 -10.51
C GLN A 178 -12.05 9.03 -11.26
N MET A 179 -11.09 9.89 -10.93
CA MET A 179 -9.75 9.88 -11.52
C MET A 179 -9.00 8.56 -11.23
N LEU A 180 -8.98 8.10 -9.98
CA LEU A 180 -8.31 6.86 -9.59
C LEU A 180 -8.97 5.62 -10.20
N LEU A 181 -10.31 5.62 -10.31
CA LEU A 181 -11.05 4.57 -11.01
C LEU A 181 -10.73 4.55 -12.51
N ASN A 182 -10.44 5.69 -13.13
CA ASN A 182 -10.09 5.77 -14.54
C ASN A 182 -8.68 5.23 -14.85
N LEU A 183 -7.74 5.35 -13.92
CA LEU A 183 -6.36 4.87 -14.11
C LEU A 183 -6.25 3.35 -14.25
N HIS A 184 -7.14 2.60 -13.60
CA HIS A 184 -7.16 1.13 -13.67
C HIS A 184 -8.05 0.59 -14.82
N LYS A 185 -8.57 1.46 -15.71
CA LYS A 185 -9.36 0.99 -16.84
C LYS A 185 -8.43 0.37 -17.88
N LYS A 186 -8.73 -0.88 -18.25
CA LYS A 186 -8.10 -1.50 -19.42
C LYS A 186 -8.43 -0.70 -20.67
N SER A 187 -7.53 -0.75 -21.66
CA SER A 187 -7.81 -0.13 -22.96
C SER A 187 -9.05 -0.77 -23.56
N TRP A 188 -10.03 0.04 -23.97
CA TRP A 188 -11.23 -0.47 -24.63
C TRP A 188 -10.91 -1.26 -25.90
N LEU A 189 -9.77 -0.94 -26.54
CA LEU A 189 -9.27 -1.63 -27.72
C LEU A 189 -8.93 -3.11 -27.43
N GLU A 190 -8.46 -3.45 -26.22
CA GLU A 190 -8.14 -4.84 -25.82
C GLU A 190 -9.38 -5.74 -25.92
N GLY A 191 -10.59 -5.20 -25.76
CA GLY A 191 -11.85 -5.93 -25.89
C GLY A 191 -12.38 -6.07 -27.32
N LEU A 192 -11.81 -5.33 -28.28
CA LEU A 192 -12.18 -5.38 -29.71
C LEU A 192 -11.09 -6.01 -30.57
N THR A 193 -9.90 -6.25 -30.02
CA THR A 193 -8.86 -6.98 -30.72
C THR A 193 -9.13 -8.47 -30.64
N LEU A 194 -9.31 -9.10 -31.79
CA LEU A 194 -9.34 -10.55 -31.91
C LEU A 194 -7.92 -11.11 -31.84
N THR A 195 -7.79 -12.24 -31.14
CA THR A 195 -6.57 -13.03 -31.19
C THR A 195 -6.47 -13.79 -32.51
N ASP A 196 -5.25 -14.14 -32.94
CA ASP A 196 -5.04 -14.91 -34.17
C ASP A 196 -5.72 -16.28 -34.06
N TYR A 197 -6.63 -16.59 -34.98
CA TYR A 197 -7.41 -17.83 -34.97
C TYR A 197 -6.57 -19.10 -34.90
N THR A 198 -5.40 -19.12 -35.54
CA THR A 198 -4.48 -20.26 -35.51
C THR A 198 -3.89 -20.48 -34.12
N SER A 199 -3.48 -19.40 -33.45
CA SER A 199 -2.96 -19.45 -32.08
C SER A 199 -4.05 -19.86 -31.08
N HIS A 200 -5.25 -19.30 -31.23
CA HIS A 200 -6.39 -19.62 -30.37
C HIS A 200 -6.85 -21.08 -30.53
N ALA A 201 -6.88 -21.60 -31.76
CA ALA A 201 -7.17 -23.01 -32.01
C ALA A 201 -6.11 -23.94 -31.38
N ALA A 202 -4.83 -23.56 -31.43
CA ALA A 202 -3.77 -24.31 -30.78
C ALA A 202 -3.92 -24.31 -29.24
N THR A 203 -4.26 -23.17 -28.64
CA THR A 203 -4.55 -23.08 -27.19
C THR A 203 -5.76 -23.91 -26.79
N ASN A 204 -6.83 -23.92 -27.60
CA ASN A 204 -7.99 -24.78 -27.38
C ASN A 204 -7.62 -26.27 -27.44
N GLU A 205 -6.79 -26.67 -28.40
CA GLU A 205 -6.35 -28.06 -28.52
C GLU A 205 -5.52 -28.50 -27.30
N THR A 206 -4.59 -27.66 -26.83
CA THR A 206 -3.75 -27.98 -25.67
C THR A 206 -4.57 -28.04 -24.38
N THR A 207 -5.46 -27.07 -24.15
CA THR A 207 -6.33 -27.04 -22.97
C THR A 207 -7.30 -28.22 -22.93
N VAL A 208 -7.87 -28.64 -24.06
CA VAL A 208 -8.76 -29.82 -24.11
C VAL A 208 -7.98 -31.11 -23.85
N LYS A 209 -6.73 -31.23 -24.33
CA LYS A 209 -5.85 -32.36 -23.97
C LYS A 209 -5.53 -32.39 -22.48
N ASP A 210 -5.27 -31.23 -21.88
CA ASP A 210 -5.06 -31.12 -20.43
C ASP A 210 -6.32 -31.53 -19.65
N ILE A 211 -7.51 -31.10 -20.10
CA ILE A 211 -8.80 -31.49 -19.50
C ILE A 211 -9.01 -32.99 -19.57
N LEU A 212 -8.67 -33.64 -20.70
CA LEU A 212 -8.75 -35.09 -20.82
C LEU A 212 -7.85 -35.80 -19.79
N GLY A 213 -6.60 -35.33 -19.64
CA GLY A 213 -5.68 -35.85 -18.63
C GLY A 213 -6.24 -35.68 -17.21
N LEU A 214 -6.72 -34.49 -16.88
CA LEU A 214 -7.34 -34.20 -15.57
C LEU A 214 -8.59 -35.04 -15.32
N ALA A 215 -9.42 -35.29 -16.35
CA ALA A 215 -10.61 -36.13 -16.23
C ALA A 215 -10.26 -37.59 -15.95
N GLN A 216 -9.23 -38.14 -16.60
CA GLN A 216 -8.72 -39.48 -16.31
C GLN A 216 -8.16 -39.57 -14.87
N HIS A 217 -7.41 -38.56 -14.44
CA HIS A 217 -6.93 -38.47 -13.07
C HIS A 217 -8.06 -38.32 -12.05
N TYR A 218 -9.11 -37.57 -12.36
CA TYR A 218 -10.28 -37.43 -11.52
C TYR A 218 -11.03 -38.75 -11.39
N HIS A 219 -11.22 -39.47 -12.51
CA HIS A 219 -11.86 -40.79 -12.51
C HIS A 219 -11.12 -41.78 -11.61
N LYS A 220 -9.80 -41.90 -11.77
CA LYS A 220 -8.96 -42.73 -10.90
C LYS A 220 -9.02 -42.30 -9.43
N SER A 221 -9.09 -40.98 -9.18
CA SER A 221 -9.18 -40.46 -7.82
C SER A 221 -10.49 -40.86 -7.15
N LEU A 222 -11.61 -40.89 -7.89
CA LEU A 222 -12.92 -41.35 -7.40
C LEU A 222 -12.92 -42.85 -7.07
N GLU A 223 -12.32 -43.69 -7.92
CA GLU A 223 -12.18 -45.14 -7.63
C GLU A 223 -11.39 -45.39 -6.33
N GLU A 224 -10.34 -44.60 -6.10
CA GLU A 224 -9.57 -44.66 -4.87
C GLU A 224 -10.33 -44.09 -3.66
N GLU A 225 -11.28 -43.16 -3.86
CA GLU A 225 -12.10 -42.60 -2.78
C GLU A 225 -13.12 -43.60 -2.24
N GLU A 226 -13.70 -44.46 -3.09
CA GLU A 226 -14.67 -45.50 -2.67
C GLU A 226 -14.07 -46.51 -1.67
N ASN A 227 -12.75 -46.70 -1.70
CA ASN A 227 -12.05 -47.67 -0.86
C ASN A 227 -11.52 -47.09 0.47
N MET A 228 -11.70 -45.80 0.74
CA MET A 228 -11.04 -45.08 1.84
C MET A 228 -12.02 -44.58 2.90
N THR A 229 -11.54 -44.46 4.14
CA THR A 229 -12.36 -43.93 5.25
C THR A 229 -12.44 -42.40 5.22
N PRO A 230 -13.49 -41.78 5.78
CA PRO A 230 -13.68 -40.33 5.76
C PRO A 230 -12.54 -39.52 6.42
N GLU A 231 -11.85 -40.07 7.41
CA GLU A 231 -10.68 -39.44 8.03
C GLU A 231 -9.46 -39.44 7.10
N GLN A 232 -9.29 -40.50 6.31
CA GLN A 232 -8.21 -40.60 5.33
C GLN A 232 -8.48 -39.70 4.11
N LEU A 233 -9.73 -39.53 3.71
CA LEU A 233 -10.14 -38.60 2.65
C LEU A 233 -9.79 -37.14 2.98
N ALA A 234 -9.94 -36.74 4.25
CA ALA A 234 -9.61 -35.38 4.69
C ALA A 234 -8.10 -35.05 4.59
N ILE A 235 -7.24 -36.08 4.63
CA ILE A 235 -5.77 -35.92 4.59
C ILE A 235 -5.22 -36.19 3.17
N LYS A 236 -5.94 -36.96 2.34
CA LYS A 236 -5.51 -37.39 0.99
C LYS A 236 -5.10 -36.23 0.07
N ASN A 237 -5.80 -35.10 0.18
CA ASN A 237 -5.66 -33.99 -0.75
C ASN A 237 -4.58 -32.97 -0.30
N VAL A 238 -3.95 -33.19 0.86
CA VAL A 238 -2.90 -32.29 1.35
C VAL A 238 -1.59 -32.52 0.57
N GLY A 239 -1.20 -31.53 -0.23
CA GLY A 239 0.06 -31.55 -0.99
C GLY A 239 -0.02 -32.25 -2.35
N LYS A 240 -1.21 -32.68 -2.79
CA LYS A 240 -1.46 -33.20 -4.14
C LYS A 240 -2.38 -32.24 -4.90
N VAL A 241 -2.29 -32.28 -6.23
CA VAL A 241 -3.15 -31.51 -7.12
C VAL A 241 -4.57 -32.09 -7.04
N ASP A 242 -5.53 -31.30 -6.56
CA ASP A 242 -6.95 -31.68 -6.59
C ASP A 242 -7.47 -31.63 -8.03
N PRO A 243 -7.75 -32.79 -8.67
CA PRO A 243 -8.09 -32.83 -10.09
C PRO A 243 -9.44 -32.17 -10.40
N LYS A 244 -10.40 -32.24 -9.47
CA LYS A 244 -11.70 -31.58 -9.61
C LYS A 244 -11.56 -30.06 -9.73
N ARG A 245 -10.83 -29.45 -8.78
CA ARG A 245 -10.64 -27.99 -8.76
C ARG A 245 -9.92 -27.49 -10.01
N HIS A 246 -8.88 -28.20 -10.44
CA HIS A 246 -8.14 -27.83 -11.64
C HIS A 246 -8.96 -28.03 -12.93
N LEU A 247 -9.84 -29.02 -12.96
CA LEU A 247 -10.76 -29.22 -14.09
C LEU A 247 -11.75 -28.07 -14.18
N GLU A 248 -12.36 -27.64 -13.05
CA GLU A 248 -13.22 -26.46 -12.99
C GLU A 248 -12.48 -25.20 -13.47
N ASP A 249 -11.29 -24.92 -12.93
CA ASP A 249 -10.48 -23.76 -13.31
C ASP A 249 -10.14 -23.73 -14.82
N LYS A 250 -9.83 -24.89 -15.42
CA LYS A 250 -9.51 -25.01 -16.85
C LYS A 250 -10.74 -24.84 -17.74
N VAL A 251 -11.89 -25.37 -17.33
CA VAL A 251 -13.16 -25.20 -18.06
C VAL A 251 -13.58 -23.74 -18.05
N ASP A 252 -13.47 -23.05 -16.91
CA ASP A 252 -13.81 -21.64 -16.79
C ASP A 252 -12.93 -20.76 -17.68
N LEU A 253 -11.63 -21.03 -17.73
CA LEU A 253 -10.69 -20.32 -18.61
C LEU A 253 -11.03 -20.56 -20.09
N LEU A 254 -11.23 -21.83 -20.48
CA LEU A 254 -11.59 -22.20 -21.85
C LEU A 254 -12.89 -21.53 -22.30
N MET A 255 -13.90 -21.54 -21.44
CA MET A 255 -15.20 -20.92 -21.74
C MET A 255 -15.06 -19.40 -21.88
N THR A 256 -14.30 -18.75 -20.99
CA THR A 256 -14.11 -17.30 -21.03
C THR A 256 -13.41 -16.86 -22.31
N GLU A 257 -12.32 -17.53 -22.70
CA GLU A 257 -11.56 -17.20 -23.91
C GLU A 257 -12.41 -17.41 -25.18
N ASN A 258 -13.09 -18.56 -25.30
CA ASN A 258 -13.92 -18.86 -26.46
C ASN A 258 -15.14 -17.93 -26.58
N VAL A 259 -15.82 -17.61 -25.46
CA VAL A 259 -16.98 -16.70 -25.48
C VAL A 259 -16.54 -15.30 -25.90
N VAL A 260 -15.42 -14.79 -25.38
CA VAL A 260 -14.90 -13.46 -25.75
C VAL A 260 -14.48 -13.42 -27.21
N GLN A 261 -13.76 -14.43 -27.71
CA GLN A 261 -13.33 -14.49 -29.11
C GLN A 261 -14.53 -14.60 -30.08
N CYS A 262 -15.51 -15.45 -29.78
CA CYS A 262 -16.72 -15.57 -30.59
C CYS A 262 -17.54 -14.27 -30.59
N LEU A 263 -17.71 -13.64 -29.44
CA LEU A 263 -18.44 -12.38 -29.33
C LEU A 263 -17.73 -11.25 -30.08
N GLY A 264 -16.41 -11.15 -29.94
CA GLY A 264 -15.60 -10.17 -30.69
C GLY A 264 -15.77 -10.34 -32.20
N ALA A 265 -15.72 -11.59 -32.69
CA ALA A 265 -15.85 -11.86 -34.13
C ALA A 265 -17.25 -11.49 -34.65
N MET A 266 -18.30 -11.80 -33.88
CA MET A 266 -19.66 -11.40 -34.23
C MET A 266 -19.83 -9.87 -34.25
N LEU A 267 -19.28 -9.16 -33.27
CA LEU A 267 -19.35 -7.70 -33.20
C LEU A 267 -18.60 -7.04 -34.36
N ASP A 268 -17.40 -7.53 -34.69
CA ASP A 268 -16.58 -6.96 -35.76
C ASP A 268 -17.28 -7.00 -37.12
N THR A 269 -17.98 -8.09 -37.43
CA THR A 269 -18.72 -8.24 -38.70
C THR A 269 -19.89 -7.25 -38.86
N VAL A 270 -20.45 -6.76 -37.75
CA VAL A 270 -21.60 -5.84 -37.76
C VAL A 270 -21.14 -4.39 -37.67
N ILE A 271 -20.13 -4.11 -36.84
CA ILE A 271 -19.68 -2.76 -36.52
C ILE A 271 -18.70 -2.21 -37.57
N PHE A 272 -17.77 -3.01 -38.07
CA PHE A 272 -16.67 -2.56 -38.94
C PHE A 272 -16.90 -2.86 -40.43
N LYS A 273 -18.14 -2.72 -40.91
CA LYS A 273 -18.47 -2.84 -42.34
C LYS A 273 -17.84 -1.74 -43.20
#